data_AF-A0A2G5UG76-F1
#
_entry.id   AF-A0A2G5UG76-F1
#
_cell.length_a   1.000
_cell.length_b   1.000
_cell.length_c   1.000
_cell.angle_alpha   90.00
_cell.angle_beta   90.00
_cell.angle_gamma   90.00
#
_symmetry.space_group_name_H-M   'P 1'
#
loop_
_entity.id
_entity.type
_entity.pdbx_description
1 polymer ?
#
loop_
_entity_poly.entity_id
_entity_poly.type
_entity_poly.pdbx_seq_one_letter_code
_entity_poly.pdbx_strand_id
1 'polypeptide(L)'
;MKARKRFPTLDTVAAAGFMMPHEKANFDQIQYNYNKYFLPFNWAWALVYNARKEGLIEGDYYVTVISEDIKKFRTGLAWVCNYDWVPLPIIYPTIVCLAVHMYFFVCVMARQYVKGSENDPNMVNH
;
A
#
# COMPACT_ATOMS: atom_id res chain seq x y z
N MET A 1 -6.97 1.40 -1.21
CA MET A 1 -8.20 2.01 -0.62
C MET A 1 -9.40 1.07 -0.40
N LYS A 2 -9.54 -0.08 -1.08
CA LYS A 2 -10.70 -0.99 -0.88
C LYS A 2 -10.84 -1.49 0.57
N ALA A 3 -9.72 -1.82 1.22
CA ALA A 3 -9.71 -2.25 2.62
C ALA A 3 -10.16 -1.14 3.59
N ARG A 4 -9.65 0.09 3.43
CA ARG A 4 -10.07 1.25 4.24
C ARG A 4 -11.56 1.59 4.08
N LYS A 5 -12.14 1.36 2.90
CA LYS A 5 -13.59 1.52 2.69
C LYS A 5 -14.40 0.43 3.40
N ARG A 6 -13.87 -0.79 3.47
CA ARG A 6 -14.51 -1.93 4.16
C ARG A 6 -14.40 -1.82 5.68
N PHE A 7 -13.30 -1.28 6.18
CA PHE A 7 -13.02 -1.12 7.60
C PHE A 7 -12.65 0.34 7.92
N PRO A 8 -13.65 1.24 8.00
CA PRO A 8 -13.41 2.65 8.29
C PRO A 8 -12.99 2.90 9.75
N THR A 9 -13.45 2.06 10.69
CA THR A 9 -13.16 2.21 12.13
C THR A 9 -12.74 0.89 12.76
N LEU A 10 -12.04 0.95 13.89
CA LEU A 10 -11.70 -0.24 14.67
C LEU A 10 -12.94 -1.02 15.13
N ASP A 11 -14.08 -0.36 15.36
CA ASP A 11 -15.35 -1.02 15.65
C ASP A 11 -15.79 -1.96 14.53
N THR A 12 -15.64 -1.54 13.27
CA THR A 12 -15.98 -2.39 12.12
C THR A 12 -15.02 -3.58 11.99
N VAL A 13 -13.77 -3.44 12.45
CA VAL A 13 -12.80 -4.54 12.49
C VAL A 13 -13.18 -5.56 13.56
N ALA A 14 -13.58 -5.08 14.75
CA ALA A 14 -14.06 -5.92 15.84
C ALA A 14 -15.38 -6.63 15.48
N ALA A 15 -16.34 -5.91 14.90
CA ALA A 15 -17.61 -6.47 14.44
C ALA A 15 -17.43 -7.53 13.33
N ALA A 16 -16.37 -7.41 12.52
CA ALA A 16 -16.02 -8.40 11.52
C ALA A 16 -15.31 -9.65 12.09
N GLY A 17 -15.06 -9.69 13.41
CA GLY A 17 -14.46 -10.84 14.09
C GLY A 17 -12.92 -10.89 14.04
N PHE A 18 -12.26 -9.83 13.56
CA PHE A 18 -10.78 -9.77 13.54
C PHE A 18 -10.17 -9.34 14.87
N MET A 19 -10.94 -8.73 15.76
CA MET A 19 -10.48 -8.25 17.05
C MET A 19 -11.58 -8.50 18.09
N MET A 20 -11.19 -9.04 19.24
CA MET A 20 -12.11 -9.28 20.34
C MET A 20 -12.37 -7.97 21.12
N PRO A 21 -13.52 -7.84 21.82
CA PRO A 21 -13.85 -6.60 22.54
C PRO A 21 -12.81 -6.21 23.61
N HIS A 22 -12.20 -7.20 24.27
CA HIS A 22 -11.16 -6.97 25.27
C HIS A 22 -9.84 -6.50 24.65
N GLU A 23 -9.48 -7.01 23.46
CA GLU A 23 -8.30 -6.55 22.71
C GLU A 23 -8.48 -5.11 22.25
N LYS A 24 -9.68 -4.75 21.81
CA LYS A 24 -10.01 -3.36 21.46
C LYS A 24 -9.85 -2.42 22.65
N ALA A 25 -10.34 -2.79 23.83
CA ALA A 25 -10.17 -1.99 25.04
C ALA A 25 -8.68 -1.75 25.37
N ASN A 26 -7.85 -2.79 25.26
CA ASN A 26 -6.40 -2.68 25.44
C ASN A 26 -5.73 -1.80 24.38
N PHE A 27 -6.21 -1.87 23.13
CA PHE A 27 -5.72 -1.04 22.02
C PHE A 27 -6.02 0.45 22.26
N ASP A 28 -7.22 0.76 22.76
CA ASP A 28 -7.68 2.13 23.01
C ASP A 28 -7.01 2.76 24.25
N GLN A 29 -6.65 1.95 25.26
CA GLN A 29 -5.93 2.43 26.46
C GLN A 29 -4.54 3.01 26.15
N ILE A 30 -3.85 2.47 25.14
CA ILE A 30 -2.50 2.92 24.80
C ILE A 30 -2.57 4.28 24.13
N GLN A 31 -2.08 5.33 24.79
CA GLN A 31 -1.99 6.67 24.21
C GLN A 31 -0.78 6.75 23.26
N TYR A 32 -1.02 6.62 21.95
CA TYR A 32 0.03 6.67 20.93
C TYR A 32 -0.46 7.39 19.68
N ASN A 33 0.32 8.37 19.21
CA ASN A 33 -0.07 9.29 18.13
C ASN A 33 0.14 8.72 16.72
N TYR A 34 0.86 7.61 16.59
CA TYR A 34 1.10 6.94 15.31
C TYR A 34 0.26 5.67 15.18
N ASN A 35 0.24 5.11 13.97
CA ASN A 35 -0.47 3.86 13.71
C ASN A 35 0.10 2.72 14.58
N LYS A 36 -0.76 2.11 15.41
CA LYS A 36 -0.42 1.04 16.36
C LYS A 36 -0.45 -0.36 15.74
N TYR A 37 -0.15 -0.48 14.44
CA TYR A 37 -0.14 -1.76 13.74
C TYR A 37 0.87 -2.78 14.30
N PHE A 38 1.85 -2.33 15.08
CA PHE A 38 2.82 -3.20 15.76
C PHE A 38 2.22 -3.98 16.94
N LEU A 39 1.10 -3.51 17.50
CA LEU A 39 0.54 -4.05 18.74
C LEU A 39 0.08 -5.52 18.61
N PRO A 40 -0.65 -5.92 17.54
CA PRO A 40 -0.99 -7.33 17.33
C PRO A 40 0.23 -8.25 17.17
N PHE A 41 1.34 -7.76 16.62
CA PHE A 41 2.58 -8.53 16.54
C PHE A 41 3.20 -8.78 17.91
N ASN A 42 3.12 -7.77 18.79
CA ASN A 42 3.58 -7.91 20.17
C ASN A 42 2.71 -8.92 20.94
N TRP A 43 1.39 -8.89 20.74
CA TRP A 43 0.48 -9.89 21.31
C TRP A 43 0.76 -11.29 20.77
N ALA A 44 1.03 -11.44 19.47
CA ALA A 44 1.42 -12.72 18.88
C ALA A 44 2.71 -13.27 19.50
N TRP A 45 3.74 -12.43 19.69
CA TRP A 45 4.97 -12.86 20.38
C TRP A 45 4.72 -13.22 21.85
N ALA A 46 3.90 -12.46 22.57
CA ALA A 46 3.54 -12.78 23.94
C ALA A 46 2.81 -14.13 24.05
N LEU A 47 1.90 -14.43 23.10
CA LEU A 47 1.22 -15.72 23.03
C LEU A 47 2.20 -16.87 22.78
N VAL A 48 3.15 -16.70 21.86
CA VAL A 48 4.18 -17.72 21.61
C VAL A 48 5.04 -17.97 22.85
N TYR A 49 5.42 -16.90 23.56
CA TYR A 49 6.19 -17.01 24.80
C TYR A 49 5.39 -17.72 25.92
N ASN A 50 4.11 -17.39 26.08
CA ASN A 50 3.24 -18.03 27.05
C ASN A 50 3.03 -19.52 26.72
N ALA A 51 2.79 -19.85 25.45
CA ALA A 51 2.65 -21.24 24.99
C ALA A 51 3.92 -22.07 25.27
N ARG A 52 5.11 -21.45 25.19
CA ARG A 52 6.36 -22.10 25.60
C ARG A 52 6.42 -22.34 27.11
N LYS A 53 6.05 -21.33 27.91
CA LYS A 53 6.02 -21.42 29.38
C LYS A 53 5.04 -22.49 29.88
N GLU A 54 3.92 -22.66 29.19
CA GLU A 54 2.90 -23.69 29.47
C GLU A 54 3.30 -25.09 28.96
N GLY A 55 4.43 -25.21 28.26
CA GLY A 55 4.91 -26.50 27.73
C GLY A 55 4.14 -27.00 26.50
N LEU A 56 3.28 -26.17 25.90
CA LEU A 56 2.57 -26.51 24.64
C LEU A 56 3.53 -26.60 23.46
N ILE A 57 4.65 -25.87 23.53
CA ILE A 57 5.74 -25.93 22.55
C ILE A 57 6.90 -26.73 23.17
N GLU A 58 7.23 -27.86 22.54
CA GLU A 58 8.19 -28.85 23.04
C GLU A 58 9.62 -28.30 23.18
N GLY A 59 10.02 -27.35 22.34
CA GLY A 59 11.40 -26.88 22.29
C GLY A 59 11.58 -25.42 21.86
N ASP A 60 12.68 -24.83 22.31
CA ASP A 60 13.06 -23.42 22.04
C ASP A 60 13.37 -23.18 20.55
N TYR A 61 13.77 -24.24 19.84
CA TYR A 61 13.95 -24.21 18.39
C TYR A 61 12.64 -23.81 17.67
N TYR A 62 11.51 -24.45 18.03
CA TYR A 62 10.22 -24.14 17.42
C TYR A 62 9.74 -22.73 17.74
N VAL A 63 9.99 -22.25 18.95
CA VAL A 63 9.72 -20.86 19.34
C VAL A 63 10.49 -19.89 18.44
N THR A 64 11.75 -20.19 18.15
CA THR A 64 12.60 -19.37 17.28
C THR A 64 12.05 -19.33 15.86
N VAL A 65 11.69 -20.49 15.29
CA VAL A 65 11.12 -20.60 13.94
C VAL A 65 9.81 -19.82 13.81
N ILE A 66 8.88 -19.99 14.76
CA ILE A 66 7.61 -19.26 14.77
C ILE A 66 7.85 -17.74 14.90
N SER A 67 8.78 -17.35 15.77
CA SER A 67 9.14 -15.94 15.96
C SER A 67 9.74 -15.32 14.70
N GLU A 68 10.55 -16.08 13.95
CA GLU A 68 11.09 -15.68 12.66
C GLU A 68 9.99 -15.48 11.62
N ASP A 69 9.00 -16.37 11.55
CA ASP A 69 7.90 -16.23 10.59
C ASP A 69 7.00 -15.03 10.92
N ILE A 70 6.71 -14.78 12.19
CA ILE A 70 6.03 -13.54 12.63
C ILE A 70 6.84 -12.31 12.21
N LYS A 71 8.18 -12.35 12.39
CA LYS A 71 9.07 -11.27 11.98
C LYS A 71 9.08 -11.05 10.46
N LYS A 72 9.06 -12.13 9.66
CA LYS A 72 8.97 -12.05 8.20
C LYS A 72 7.67 -11.37 7.78
N PHE A 73 6.53 -11.76 8.36
CA PHE A 73 5.24 -11.13 8.07
C PHE A 73 5.23 -9.65 8.45
N ARG A 74 5.72 -9.31 9.66
CA ARG A 74 5.84 -7.91 10.12
C ARG A 74 6.69 -7.07 9.16
N THR A 75 7.77 -7.66 8.63
CA THR A 75 8.65 -6.99 7.67
C THR A 75 7.94 -6.74 6.35
N GLY A 76 7.18 -7.72 5.84
CA GLY A 76 6.33 -7.55 4.65
C GLY A 76 5.31 -6.42 4.81
N LEU A 77 4.66 -6.33 5.97
CA LEU A 77 3.73 -5.23 6.26
C LEU A 77 4.46 -3.87 6.32
N ALA A 78 5.64 -3.82 6.93
CA ALA A 78 6.44 -2.58 7.01
C ALA A 78 6.83 -2.08 5.61
N TRP A 79 7.15 -2.97 4.66
CA TRP A 79 7.37 -2.60 3.27
C TRP A 79 6.16 -1.92 2.66
N VAL A 80 4.96 -2.49 2.83
CA VAL A 80 3.70 -1.90 2.33
C VAL A 80 3.48 -0.52 2.95
N CYS A 81 3.71 -0.35 4.25
CA CYS A 81 3.61 0.94 4.91
C CYS A 81 4.64 1.96 4.40
N ASN A 82 5.87 1.53 4.11
CA ASN A 82 6.90 2.41 3.55
C ASN A 82 6.55 2.91 2.14
N TYR A 83 5.97 2.05 1.30
CA TYR A 83 5.49 2.45 -0.03
C TYR A 83 4.30 3.42 0.03
N ASP A 84 3.44 3.31 1.04
CA ASP A 84 2.36 4.27 1.28
C ASP A 84 2.88 5.60 1.85
N TRP A 85 3.91 5.53 2.70
CA TRP A 85 4.50 6.71 3.34
C TRP A 85 5.34 7.57 2.39
N VAL A 86 6.10 6.94 1.48
CA VAL A 86 6.97 7.65 0.53
C VAL A 86 6.35 7.58 -0.87
N PRO A 87 5.51 8.55 -1.26
CA PRO A 87 5.02 8.61 -2.63
C PRO A 87 6.18 8.95 -3.58
N LEU A 88 6.06 8.50 -4.82
CA LEU A 88 6.96 8.94 -5.89
C LEU A 88 6.93 10.48 -5.99
N PRO A 89 8.06 11.13 -6.28
CA PRO A 89 8.10 12.56 -6.51
C PRO A 89 7.04 12.98 -7.54
N ILE A 90 6.20 13.94 -7.14
CA ILE A 90 5.07 14.44 -7.93
C ILE A 90 5.53 14.95 -9.31
N ILE A 91 6.79 15.39 -9.41
CA ILE A 91 7.38 15.90 -10.63
C ILE A 91 7.44 14.87 -11.78
N TYR A 92 7.59 13.57 -11.47
CA TYR A 92 7.76 12.56 -12.50
C TYR A 92 6.49 12.38 -13.37
N PRO A 93 5.30 12.14 -12.80
CA PRO A 93 4.07 12.10 -13.60
C PRO A 93 3.77 13.42 -14.31
N THR A 94 4.07 14.57 -13.69
CA THR A 94 3.76 15.87 -14.28
C THR A 94 4.58 16.16 -15.54
N ILE A 95 5.87 15.80 -15.56
CA ILE A 95 6.72 15.99 -16.75
C ILE A 95 6.26 15.08 -17.89
N VAL A 96 5.94 13.82 -17.58
CA VAL A 96 5.44 12.87 -18.59
C VAL A 96 4.10 13.36 -19.16
N CYS A 97 3.18 13.81 -18.30
CA CYS A 97 1.90 14.36 -18.72
C CYS A 97 2.11 15.60 -19.62
N LEU A 98 2.95 16.54 -19.22
CA LEU A 98 3.27 17.74 -20.01
C LEU A 98 3.85 17.37 -21.38
N ALA A 99 4.81 16.45 -21.44
CA ALA A 99 5.44 16.03 -22.69
C ALA A 99 4.42 15.43 -23.67
N VAL A 100 3.54 14.55 -23.17
CA VAL A 100 2.47 13.93 -23.97
C VAL A 100 1.48 14.99 -24.47
N HIS A 101 1.04 15.90 -23.60
CA HIS A 101 0.10 16.97 -23.97
C HIS A 101 0.71 17.95 -24.98
N MET A 102 1.98 18.34 -24.80
CA MET A 102 2.68 19.22 -25.75
C MET A 102 2.83 18.56 -27.11
N TYR A 103 3.15 17.27 -27.17
CA TYR A 103 3.21 16.52 -28.43
C TYR A 103 1.87 16.55 -29.17
N PHE A 104 0.77 16.24 -28.47
CA PHE A 104 -0.55 16.26 -29.08
C PHE A 104 -1.03 17.67 -29.43
N PHE A 105 -0.69 18.68 -28.61
CA PHE A 105 -1.01 20.07 -28.90
C PHE A 105 -0.37 20.53 -30.23
N VAL A 106 0.91 20.22 -30.43
CA VAL A 106 1.59 20.49 -31.69
C VAL A 106 0.98 19.70 -32.84
N CYS A 107 0.68 18.41 -32.67
CA CYS A 107 0.04 17.59 -33.71
C CYS A 107 -1.33 18.14 -34.12
N VAL A 108 -2.13 18.62 -33.16
CA VAL A 108 -3.43 19.22 -33.44
C VAL A 108 -3.27 20.43 -34.35
N MET A 109 -2.30 21.31 -34.11
CA MET A 109 -2.08 22.48 -34.98
C MET A 109 -1.46 22.10 -36.33
N ALA A 110 -0.43 21.24 -36.33
CA ALA A 110 0.36 20.92 -37.51
C ALA A 110 -0.36 20.01 -38.52
N ARG A 111 -1.34 19.20 -38.08
CA ARG A 111 -2.05 18.22 -38.92
C ARG A 111 -3.49 18.66 -39.27
N GLN A 112 -3.79 19.95 -39.20
CA GLN A 112 -5.08 20.47 -39.68
C GLN A 112 -5.16 20.37 -41.21
N TYR A 113 -6.25 19.80 -41.73
CA TYR A 113 -6.53 19.84 -43.17
C TYR A 113 -7.07 21.22 -43.55
N VAL A 114 -6.27 22.00 -44.28
CA VAL A 114 -6.68 23.32 -44.80
C VAL A 114 -7.56 23.13 -46.02
N LYS A 115 -8.81 23.63 -45.99
CA LYS A 115 -9.68 23.67 -47.18
C LYS A 115 -9.02 24.54 -48.26
N GLY A 116 -8.68 23.93 -49.39
CA GLY A 116 -7.88 24.53 -50.46
C GLY A 116 -6.56 23.79 -50.72
N SER A 117 -6.18 22.83 -49.86
CA SER A 117 -5.17 21.80 -50.15
C SER A 117 -5.77 20.74 -51.08
N GLU A 118 -6.25 21.17 -52.25
CA GLU A 118 -6.38 20.29 -53.39
C GLU A 118 -4.95 19.84 -53.73
N ASN A 119 -4.71 18.54 -53.85
CA ASN A 119 -3.39 18.00 -54.18
C ASN A 119 -2.82 18.78 -55.37
N ASP A 120 -1.75 19.54 -55.14
CA ASP A 120 -1.00 20.14 -56.24
C ASP A 120 -0.49 18.98 -57.10
N PRO A 121 -0.92 18.85 -58.37
CA PRO A 121 -0.53 17.73 -59.24
C PRO A 121 0.99 17.67 -59.51
N ASN A 122 1.78 18.64 -59.01
CA ASN A 122 3.23 18.69 -59.13
C ASN A 122 4.01 18.27 -57.87
N MET A 123 3.37 17.73 -56.83
CA MET A 123 4.14 17.07 -55.77
C MET A 123 4.70 15.75 -56.31
N VAL A 124 5.97 15.78 -56.73
CA VAL A 124 6.73 14.60 -57.14
C VAL A 124 6.66 13.58 -56.01
N ASN A 125 6.02 12.44 -56.28
CA ASN A 125 6.04 11.28 -55.40
C ASN A 125 7.50 10.85 -55.20
N HIS A 126 8.00 11.03 -53.99
CA HIS A 126 9.24 10.40 -53.53
C HIS A 126 9.03 9.80 -52.14
#